data_AF-A0A8J8DTH1-F1
#
_entry.id   AF-A0A8J8DTH1-F1
#
_cell.length_a   1.000
_cell.length_b   1.000
_cell.length_c   1.000
_cell.angle_alpha   90.00
_cell.angle_beta   90.00
_cell.angle_gamma   90.00
#
_symmetry.space_group_name_H-M   'P 1'
#
loop_
_entity.id
_entity.type
_entity.pdbx_description
1 polymer ?
#
loop_
_entity_poly.entity_id
_entity_poly.type
_entity_poly.pdbx_seq_one_letter_code
_entity_poly.pdbx_strand_id
1 'polypeptide(L)'
;MADWKPYLLPVLFLIQAVINLMFHGFPAVMFSAVIPESLYGKLAWALPFLIFGYFSLGILSLYYLSASNVRRGRLFGLLYFGTGALGSVPVLSESIYETPMLPAIFALWLVLSLLGMLLLFRGIEVSWTLSLVAMLLLGISAIVSASTAQWVVEDYYAHVHVGEIPENATVIVAYPENVSPPNATG
;
A
#
# COMPACT_ATOMS: atom_id res chain seq x y z
N MET A 1 -22.86 -11.11 27.01
CA MET A 1 -22.05 -10.10 26.28
C MET A 1 -21.05 -10.87 25.43
N ALA A 2 -21.00 -10.64 24.12
CA ALA A 2 -20.01 -11.30 23.26
C ALA A 2 -18.60 -10.81 23.63
N ASP A 3 -17.63 -11.72 23.69
CA ASP A 3 -16.23 -11.35 23.91
C ASP A 3 -15.70 -10.65 22.66
N TRP A 4 -15.48 -9.33 22.75
CA TRP A 4 -15.10 -8.49 21.63
C TRP A 4 -13.58 -8.49 21.37
N LYS A 5 -12.79 -8.93 22.36
CA LYS A 5 -11.33 -8.86 22.30
C LYS A 5 -10.75 -9.62 21.10
N PRO A 6 -11.24 -10.82 20.74
CA PRO A 6 -10.66 -11.59 19.64
C PRO A 6 -10.80 -10.96 18.25
N TYR A 7 -11.63 -9.92 18.12
CA TYR A 7 -11.83 -9.20 16.87
C TYR A 7 -10.89 -8.00 16.70
N LEU A 8 -10.30 -7.49 17.78
CA LEU A 8 -9.53 -6.23 17.74
C LEU A 8 -8.39 -6.26 16.75
N LEU A 9 -7.54 -7.29 16.83
CA LEU A 9 -6.36 -7.37 16.00
C LEU A 9 -6.71 -7.63 14.52
N PRO A 10 -7.58 -8.60 14.15
CA PRO A 10 -8.03 -8.75 12.77
C PRO A 10 -8.69 -7.51 12.17
N VAL A 11 -9.46 -6.76 12.97
CA VAL A 11 -10.06 -5.50 12.51
C VAL A 11 -9.00 -4.51 12.05
N LEU A 12 -7.83 -4.41 12.70
CA LEU A 12 -6.77 -3.52 12.25
C LEU A 12 -6.20 -3.91 10.89
N PHE A 13 -5.97 -5.20 10.65
CA PHE A 13 -5.55 -5.70 9.33
C PHE A 13 -6.62 -5.41 8.27
N LEU A 14 -7.89 -5.60 8.62
CA LEU A 14 -9.02 -5.34 7.72
C LEU A 14 -9.12 -3.85 7.37
N ILE A 15 -9.03 -2.96 8.37
CA ILE A 15 -9.05 -1.51 8.14
C ILE A 15 -7.90 -1.09 7.23
N GLN A 16 -6.69 -1.59 7.46
CA GLN A 16 -5.54 -1.30 6.59
C GLN A 16 -5.79 -1.81 5.16
N ALA A 17 -6.31 -3.02 4.98
CA ALA A 17 -6.65 -3.53 3.66
C ALA A 17 -7.73 -2.67 2.96
N VAL A 18 -8.77 -2.23 3.68
CA VAL A 18 -9.81 -1.35 3.13
C VAL A 18 -9.24 0.01 2.72
N ILE A 19 -8.46 0.66 3.59
CA ILE A 19 -7.80 1.94 3.27
C ILE A 19 -6.94 1.78 2.02
N ASN A 20 -6.15 0.70 1.95
CA ASN A 20 -5.32 0.42 0.79
C ASN A 20 -6.13 0.33 -0.52
N LEU A 21 -7.27 -0.37 -0.51
CA LEU A 21 -8.14 -0.50 -1.67
C LEU A 21 -8.79 0.83 -2.06
N MET A 22 -9.25 1.62 -1.08
CA MET A 22 -9.82 2.95 -1.32
C MET A 22 -8.80 3.91 -1.95
N PHE A 23 -7.53 3.78 -1.58
CA PHE A 23 -6.43 4.60 -2.10
C PHE A 23 -5.58 3.89 -3.14
N HIS A 24 -6.16 2.91 -3.85
CA HIS A 24 -5.60 2.34 -5.07
C HIS A 24 -4.15 1.85 -4.90
N GLY A 25 -3.84 1.23 -3.76
CA GLY A 25 -2.52 0.63 -3.56
C GLY A 25 -1.41 1.62 -3.18
N PHE A 26 -1.74 2.62 -2.37
CA PHE A 26 -0.78 3.63 -1.89
C PHE A 26 0.49 3.09 -1.16
N PRO A 27 0.62 1.84 -0.68
CA PRO A 27 1.90 1.28 -0.23
C PRO A 27 2.99 1.26 -1.30
N ALA A 28 2.65 1.39 -2.59
CA ALA A 28 3.65 1.68 -3.62
C ALA A 28 4.42 2.97 -3.31
N VAL A 29 3.71 4.05 -2.94
CA VAL A 29 4.30 5.33 -2.50
C VAL A 29 5.18 5.14 -1.27
N MET A 30 4.71 4.33 -0.31
CA MET A 30 5.47 4.00 0.90
C MET A 30 6.83 3.40 0.57
N PHE A 31 6.87 2.40 -0.31
CA PHE A 31 8.11 1.76 -0.69
C PHE A 31 8.98 2.66 -1.56
N SER A 32 8.40 3.47 -2.46
CA SER A 32 9.14 4.43 -3.26
C SER A 32 9.83 5.49 -2.41
N ALA A 33 9.18 6.00 -1.34
CA ALA A 33 9.76 6.98 -0.43
C ALA A 33 10.89 6.41 0.45
N VAL A 34 10.91 5.10 0.68
CA VAL A 34 11.97 4.44 1.47
C VAL A 34 13.21 4.14 0.61
N ILE A 35 13.04 3.94 -0.69
CA ILE A 35 14.14 3.61 -1.61
C ILE A 35 14.87 4.91 -1.98
N PRO A 36 16.20 5.02 -1.72
CA PRO A 36 16.97 6.17 -2.15
C PRO A 36 16.89 6.40 -3.66
N GLU A 37 16.79 7.65 -4.10
CA GLU A 37 16.68 8.01 -5.53
C GLU A 37 17.78 7.37 -6.40
N SER A 38 19.01 7.28 -5.89
CA SER A 38 20.16 6.68 -6.58
C SER A 38 20.01 5.17 -6.84
N LEU A 39 19.13 4.50 -6.09
CA LEU A 39 18.83 3.09 -6.23
C LEU A 39 17.48 2.84 -6.90
N TYR A 40 16.61 3.85 -6.99
CA TYR A 40 15.26 3.71 -7.51
C TYR A 40 15.25 3.13 -8.92
N GLY A 41 16.03 3.68 -9.86
CA GLY A 41 16.08 3.15 -11.23
C GLY A 41 16.61 1.71 -11.36
N LYS A 42 17.31 1.19 -10.34
CA LYS A 42 17.79 -0.20 -10.28
C LYS A 42 16.81 -1.15 -9.60
N LEU A 43 15.98 -0.63 -8.71
CA LEU A 43 15.11 -1.39 -7.82
C LEU A 43 13.61 -1.18 -8.10
N ALA A 44 13.24 -0.27 -9.00
CA ALA A 44 11.86 0.02 -9.36
C ALA A 44 11.10 -1.26 -9.76
N TRP A 45 11.73 -2.13 -10.57
CA TRP A 45 11.14 -3.43 -10.96
C TRP A 45 10.86 -4.36 -9.77
N ALA A 46 11.54 -4.19 -8.64
CA ALA A 46 11.34 -4.99 -7.43
C ALA A 46 10.11 -4.53 -6.61
N LEU A 47 9.55 -3.35 -6.89
CA LEU A 47 8.47 -2.73 -6.13
C LEU A 47 7.22 -3.63 -5.99
N PRO A 48 6.72 -4.30 -7.06
CA PRO A 48 5.60 -5.22 -6.92
C PRO A 48 5.91 -6.41 -6.00
N PHE A 49 7.14 -6.92 -6.02
CA PHE A 49 7.57 -8.02 -5.15
C PHE A 49 7.67 -7.60 -3.68
N LEU A 50 8.15 -6.38 -3.41
CA LEU A 50 8.14 -5.81 -2.05
C LEU A 50 6.72 -5.68 -1.50
N ILE A 51 5.78 -5.25 -2.34
CA ILE A 51 4.35 -5.17 -1.99
C ILE A 51 3.76 -6.56 -1.70
N PHE A 52 4.02 -7.55 -2.55
CA PHE A 52 3.57 -8.92 -2.29
C PHE A 52 4.18 -9.47 -1.00
N GLY A 53 5.47 -9.20 -0.75
CA GLY A 53 6.15 -9.57 0.48
C GLY A 53 5.48 -8.94 1.70
N TYR A 54 5.20 -7.64 1.63
CA TYR A 54 4.54 -6.87 2.69
C TYR A 54 3.17 -7.47 3.06
N PHE A 55 2.27 -7.63 2.10
CA PHE A 55 0.94 -8.18 2.38
C PHE A 55 1.01 -9.65 2.81
N SER A 56 1.98 -10.41 2.31
CA SER A 56 2.21 -11.80 2.75
C SER A 56 2.57 -11.88 4.23
N LEU A 57 3.34 -10.92 4.77
CA LEU A 57 3.62 -10.86 6.21
C LEU A 57 2.33 -10.71 7.02
N GLY A 58 1.40 -9.86 6.57
CA GLY A 58 0.09 -9.69 7.22
C GLY A 58 -0.75 -10.96 7.17
N ILE A 59 -0.79 -11.64 6.02
CA ILE A 59 -1.50 -12.92 5.85
C ILE A 59 -0.90 -13.99 6.76
N LEU A 60 0.43 -14.17 6.74
CA LEU A 60 1.12 -15.15 7.57
C LEU A 60 0.94 -14.87 9.07
N SER A 61 0.94 -13.59 9.46
CA SER A 61 0.63 -13.17 10.83
C SER A 61 -0.74 -13.70 11.26
N LEU A 62 -1.79 -13.37 10.51
CA LEU A 62 -3.16 -13.79 10.83
C LEU A 62 -3.33 -15.30 10.81
N TYR A 63 -2.74 -15.99 9.82
CA TYR A 63 -2.77 -17.45 9.74
C TYR A 63 -2.17 -18.10 10.99
N TYR A 64 -0.94 -17.74 11.36
CA TYR A 64 -0.25 -18.35 12.49
C TYR A 64 -0.88 -17.96 13.85
N LEU A 65 -1.35 -16.73 14.00
CA LEU A 65 -2.06 -16.31 15.21
C LEU A 65 -3.35 -17.10 15.40
N SER A 66 -4.12 -17.30 14.32
CA SER A 66 -5.39 -18.02 14.36
C SER A 66 -5.20 -19.54 14.50
N ALA A 67 -4.06 -20.08 14.01
CA ALA A 67 -3.65 -21.47 14.21
C ALA A 67 -2.95 -21.72 15.56
N SER A 68 -3.07 -20.81 16.53
CA SER A 68 -2.46 -20.90 17.87
C SER A 68 -0.93 -20.95 17.91
N ASN A 69 -0.24 -20.62 16.81
CA ASN A 69 1.22 -20.46 16.77
C ASN A 69 1.60 -18.99 17.02
N VAL A 70 1.43 -18.57 18.28
CA VAL A 70 1.58 -17.17 18.70
C VAL A 70 2.96 -16.61 18.41
N ARG A 71 4.03 -17.41 18.55
CA ARG A 71 5.41 -16.93 18.32
C ARG A 71 5.64 -16.52 16.87
N ARG A 72 5.28 -17.36 15.91
CA ARG A 72 5.43 -17.06 14.48
C ARG A 72 4.46 -15.97 14.05
N GLY A 73 3.22 -16.04 14.52
CA GLY A 73 2.20 -15.02 14.25
C GLY A 73 2.66 -13.62 14.66
N ARG A 74 3.20 -13.49 15.88
CA ARG A 74 3.78 -12.22 16.36
C ARG A 74 4.97 -11.75 15.53
N LEU A 75 5.88 -12.65 15.14
CA LEU A 75 7.04 -12.27 14.33
C LEU A 75 6.60 -11.65 12.99
N PHE A 76 5.72 -12.32 12.25
CA PHE A 76 5.22 -11.80 10.98
C PHE A 76 4.39 -10.54 11.16
N GLY A 77 3.56 -10.46 12.21
CA GLY A 77 2.79 -9.27 12.53
C GLY A 77 3.67 -8.07 12.87
N LEU A 78 4.77 -8.29 13.61
CA LEU A 78 5.76 -7.25 13.91
C LEU A 78 6.46 -6.75 12.64
N LEU A 79 6.82 -7.67 11.74
CA LEU A 79 7.42 -7.27 10.46
C LEU A 79 6.42 -6.49 9.59
N TYR A 80 5.16 -6.93 9.53
CA TYR A 80 4.10 -6.25 8.79
C TYR A 80 3.84 -4.85 9.33
N PHE A 81 3.43 -4.71 10.60
CA PHE A 81 3.14 -3.41 11.19
C PHE A 81 4.39 -2.54 11.35
N GLY A 82 5.55 -3.14 11.63
CA GLY A 82 6.83 -2.43 11.71
C GLY A 82 7.21 -1.81 10.37
N THR A 83 7.06 -2.55 9.27
CA THR A 83 7.28 -2.02 7.92
C THR A 83 6.30 -0.90 7.60
N GLY A 84 5.01 -1.05 7.94
CA GLY A 84 4.01 0.00 7.76
C GLY A 84 4.33 1.26 8.55
N ALA A 85 4.77 1.13 9.80
CA ALA A 85 5.17 2.26 10.64
C ALA A 85 6.42 2.97 10.11
N LEU A 86 7.48 2.21 9.78
CA LEU A 86 8.73 2.75 9.27
C LEU A 86 8.54 3.42 7.90
N GLY A 87 7.73 2.83 7.02
CA GLY A 87 7.45 3.38 5.70
C GLY A 87 6.57 4.63 5.74
N SER A 88 5.72 4.81 6.77
CA SER A 88 4.95 6.04 6.95
C SER A 88 5.82 7.26 7.29
N VAL A 89 6.94 7.07 8.00
CA VAL A 89 7.80 8.18 8.47
C VAL A 89 8.35 9.06 7.34
N PRO A 90 9.02 8.52 6.29
CA PRO A 90 9.58 9.34 5.23
C PRO A 90 8.49 10.11 4.46
N VAL A 91 7.35 9.47 4.20
CA VAL A 91 6.23 10.12 3.50
C VAL A 91 5.66 11.30 4.29
N LEU A 92 5.63 11.18 5.63
CA LEU A 92 5.19 12.28 6.51
C LEU A 92 6.23 13.40 6.64
N SER A 93 7.52 13.11 6.47
CA SER A 93 8.56 14.15 6.52
C SER A 93 8.69 14.95 5.23
N GLU A 94 8.32 14.35 4.09
CA GLU A 94 8.44 14.95 2.77
C GLU A 94 7.15 15.64 2.29
N SER A 95 6.11 15.68 3.13
CA SER A 95 4.80 16.18 2.71
C SER A 95 4.81 17.67 2.38
N ILE A 96 4.96 17.96 1.08
CA ILE A 96 4.74 19.26 0.47
C ILE A 96 3.22 19.43 0.23
N TYR A 97 2.73 20.66 0.36
CA TYR A 97 1.32 21.09 0.40
C TYR A 97 0.40 20.65 -0.75
N GLU A 98 0.89 19.95 -1.77
CA GLU A 98 0.16 19.63 -3.00
C GLU A 98 -0.83 18.48 -2.86
N THR A 99 -0.63 17.57 -1.89
CA THR A 99 -1.51 16.40 -1.69
C THR A 99 -1.92 16.22 -0.22
N PRO A 100 -2.76 17.11 0.36
CA PRO A 100 -3.04 17.12 1.80
C PRO A 100 -3.69 15.83 2.34
N MET A 101 -4.32 15.02 1.48
CA MET A 101 -4.87 13.72 1.86
C MET A 101 -3.79 12.65 2.10
N LEU A 102 -2.67 12.69 1.36
CA LEU A 102 -1.64 11.64 1.43
C LEU A 102 -0.99 11.57 2.83
N PRO A 103 -0.58 12.69 3.46
CA PRO A 103 -0.07 12.67 4.83
C PRO A 103 -1.11 12.21 5.84
N ALA A 104 -2.38 12.61 5.69
CA ALA A 104 -3.44 12.18 6.59
C ALA A 104 -3.64 10.65 6.55
N ILE A 105 -3.60 10.05 5.36
CA ILE A 105 -3.69 8.60 5.18
C ILE A 105 -2.48 7.90 5.80
N PHE A 106 -1.26 8.41 5.58
CA PHE A 106 -0.05 7.80 6.15
C PHE A 106 0.06 7.99 7.67
N ALA A 107 -0.48 9.09 8.22
CA ALA A 107 -0.61 9.30 9.66
C ALA A 107 -1.60 8.29 10.27
N LEU A 108 -2.75 8.08 9.63
CA LEU A 108 -3.70 7.04 10.03
C LEU A 108 -3.06 5.65 9.94
N TRP A 109 -2.34 5.37 8.86
CA TRP A 109 -1.63 4.10 8.67
C TRP A 109 -0.57 3.85 9.75
N LEU A 110 0.17 4.89 10.13
CA LEU A 110 1.14 4.85 11.22
C LEU A 110 0.44 4.52 12.54
N VAL A 111 -0.64 5.22 12.88
CA VAL A 111 -1.42 4.97 14.10
C VAL A 111 -1.93 3.53 14.14
N LEU A 112 -2.52 3.04 13.05
CA LEU A 112 -3.01 1.65 12.95
C LEU A 112 -1.86 0.64 13.11
N SER A 113 -0.69 0.94 12.55
CA SER A 113 0.49 0.08 12.66
C SER A 113 1.03 0.03 14.09
N LEU A 114 1.12 1.17 14.78
CA LEU A 114 1.52 1.23 16.18
C LEU A 114 0.53 0.51 17.08
N LEU A 115 -0.78 0.69 16.85
CA LEU A 115 -1.83 -0.04 17.57
C LEU A 115 -1.75 -1.56 17.32
N GLY A 116 -1.49 -1.96 16.07
CA GLY A 116 -1.30 -3.36 15.70
C GLY A 116 -0.15 -4.00 16.46
N MET A 117 1.01 -3.33 16.49
CA MET A 117 2.16 -3.77 17.28
C MET A 117 1.83 -3.88 18.78
N LEU A 118 1.13 -2.90 19.36
CA LEU A 118 0.72 -2.93 20.76
C LEU A 118 -0.21 -4.12 21.06
N LEU A 119 -1.17 -4.41 20.18
CA LEU A 119 -2.11 -5.51 20.36
C LEU A 119 -1.46 -6.89 20.20
N LEU A 120 -0.44 -7.04 19.35
CA LEU A 120 0.29 -8.31 19.18
C LEU A 120 0.86 -8.84 20.50
N PHE A 121 1.28 -7.96 21.41
CA PHE A 121 1.86 -8.34 22.70
C PHE A 121 0.84 -8.55 23.81
N ARG A 122 -0.44 -8.21 23.61
CA ARG A 122 -1.47 -8.35 24.66
C ARG A 122 -1.98 -9.77 24.87
N GLY A 123 -1.50 -10.75 24.10
CA GLY A 123 -1.88 -12.16 24.27
C GLY A 123 -3.37 -12.42 24.03
N ILE A 124 -4.01 -11.57 23.21
CA ILE A 124 -5.41 -11.68 22.87
C ILE A 124 -5.56 -12.81 21.84
N GLU A 125 -6.53 -13.70 22.05
CA GLU A 125 -6.91 -14.69 21.05
C GLU A 125 -7.39 -14.01 19.77
N VAL A 126 -7.38 -14.73 18.65
CA VAL A 126 -7.70 -14.13 17.36
C VAL A 126 -8.83 -14.91 16.71
N SER A 127 -9.89 -14.20 16.32
CA SER A 127 -11.02 -14.82 15.63
C SER A 127 -10.59 -15.39 14.28
N TRP A 128 -10.73 -16.72 14.09
CA TRP A 128 -10.40 -17.40 12.84
C TRP A 128 -11.23 -16.86 11.66
N THR A 129 -12.56 -16.73 11.84
CA THR A 129 -13.46 -16.28 10.78
C THR A 129 -13.12 -14.87 10.30
N LEU A 130 -12.89 -13.94 11.23
CA LEU A 130 -12.53 -12.57 10.85
C LEU A 130 -11.13 -12.50 10.24
N SER A 131 -10.21 -13.35 10.71
CA SER A 131 -8.87 -13.46 10.13
C SER A 131 -8.91 -13.98 8.71
N LEU A 132 -9.77 -14.96 8.38
CA LEU A 132 -9.97 -15.41 6.99
C LEU A 132 -10.42 -14.27 6.08
N VAL A 133 -11.39 -13.46 6.53
CA VAL A 133 -11.86 -12.29 5.77
C VAL A 133 -10.74 -11.28 5.58
N ALA A 134 -9.99 -10.96 6.65
CA ALA A 134 -8.87 -10.03 6.58
C ALA A 134 -7.75 -10.55 5.66
N MET A 135 -7.42 -11.84 5.72
CA MET A 135 -6.41 -12.46 4.85
C MET A 135 -6.81 -12.38 3.36
N LEU A 136 -8.08 -12.66 3.04
CA LEU A 136 -8.59 -12.51 1.67
C LEU A 136 -8.45 -11.06 1.20
N LEU A 137 -8.86 -10.10 2.03
CA LEU A 137 -8.83 -8.69 1.69
C LEU A 137 -7.39 -8.15 1.55
N LEU A 138 -6.45 -8.63 2.37
CA LEU A 138 -5.02 -8.36 2.21
C LEU A 138 -4.48 -8.96 0.91
N GLY A 139 -4.95 -10.14 0.51
CA GLY A 139 -4.59 -10.75 -0.78
C GLY A 139 -5.05 -9.90 -1.98
N ILE A 140 -6.30 -9.44 -1.97
CA ILE A 140 -6.84 -8.52 -2.97
C ILE A 140 -6.06 -7.20 -2.95
N SER A 141 -5.77 -6.68 -1.76
CA SER A 141 -4.96 -5.47 -1.56
C SER A 141 -3.57 -5.61 -2.17
N ALA A 142 -2.93 -6.77 -2.01
CA ALA A 142 -1.64 -7.06 -2.60
C ALA A 142 -1.68 -6.99 -4.13
N ILE A 143 -2.69 -7.62 -4.75
CA ILE A 143 -2.86 -7.61 -6.21
C ILE A 143 -3.08 -6.18 -6.71
N VAL A 144 -4.01 -5.43 -6.11
CA VAL A 144 -4.30 -4.06 -6.52
C VAL A 144 -3.06 -3.18 -6.40
N SER A 145 -2.33 -3.28 -5.28
CA SER A 145 -1.15 -2.45 -5.03
C SER A 145 0.04 -2.84 -5.90
N ALA A 146 0.22 -4.14 -6.16
CA ALA A 146 1.29 -4.61 -7.04
C ALA A 146 1.02 -4.18 -8.47
N SER A 147 -0.24 -4.25 -8.93
CA SER A 147 -0.64 -3.71 -10.22
C SER A 147 -0.33 -2.22 -10.29
N THR A 148 -0.78 -1.40 -9.33
CA THR A 148 -0.54 0.06 -9.37
C THR A 148 0.95 0.43 -9.26
N ALA A 149 1.74 -0.36 -8.56
CA ALA A 149 3.20 -0.23 -8.57
C ALA A 149 3.81 -0.45 -9.96
N GLN A 150 3.27 -1.37 -10.78
CA GLN A 150 3.74 -1.51 -12.17
C GLN A 150 3.53 -0.23 -12.97
N TRP A 151 2.40 0.46 -12.80
CA TRP A 151 2.16 1.75 -13.46
C TRP A 151 3.18 2.81 -13.02
N VAL A 152 3.51 2.87 -11.72
CA VAL A 152 4.52 3.81 -11.19
C VAL A 152 5.92 3.50 -11.75
N VAL A 153 6.23 2.21 -11.92
CA VAL A 153 7.51 1.76 -12.48
C VAL A 153 7.60 2.09 -13.97
N GLU A 154 6.54 1.81 -14.74
CA GLU A 154 6.44 2.16 -16.15
C GLU A 154 6.54 3.66 -16.38
N ASP A 155 5.84 4.45 -15.57
CA ASP A 155 5.88 5.91 -15.61
C ASP A 155 7.30 6.45 -15.33
N TYR A 156 7.99 5.92 -14.31
CA TYR A 156 9.38 6.28 -14.03
C TYR A 156 10.32 5.92 -15.19
N TYR A 157 10.21 4.72 -15.75
CA TYR A 157 11.06 4.32 -16.87
C TYR A 157 10.78 5.14 -18.12
N ALA A 158 9.51 5.52 -18.36
CA ALA A 158 9.16 6.47 -19.39
C ALA A 158 9.87 7.81 -19.12
N HIS A 159 9.64 8.48 -17.99
CA HIS A 159 10.21 9.82 -17.75
C HIS A 159 11.75 9.87 -17.66
N VAL A 160 12.42 8.77 -17.30
CA VAL A 160 13.90 8.71 -17.20
C VAL A 160 14.58 8.28 -18.50
N HIS A 161 13.96 7.40 -19.31
CA HIS A 161 14.56 6.96 -20.60
C HIS A 161 14.03 7.75 -21.79
N VAL A 162 12.85 8.35 -21.66
CA VAL A 162 12.22 9.25 -22.62
C VAL A 162 12.53 10.67 -22.17
N GLY A 163 13.83 11.04 -22.20
CA GLY A 163 14.24 12.45 -22.18
C GLY A 163 13.75 13.23 -23.41
N GLU A 164 13.13 12.54 -24.37
CA GLU A 164 12.47 13.07 -25.55
C GLU A 164 11.12 12.36 -25.69
N ILE A 165 10.01 13.06 -25.43
CA ILE A 165 8.67 12.60 -25.78
C ILE A 165 8.74 12.07 -27.22
N PRO A 166 8.40 10.80 -27.50
CA PRO A 166 8.45 10.30 -28.86
C PRO A 166 7.43 11.11 -29.65
N GLU A 167 7.85 11.77 -30.73
CA GLU A 167 6.95 12.59 -31.59
C GLU A 167 5.70 11.81 -32.06
N ASN A 168 5.72 10.47 -31.96
CA ASN A 168 4.62 9.58 -32.36
C ASN A 168 3.92 8.83 -31.22
N ALA A 169 4.20 9.10 -29.95
CA ALA A 169 3.42 8.53 -28.85
C ALA A 169 2.13 9.34 -28.64
N THR A 170 1.16 9.13 -29.54
CA THR A 170 -0.26 9.47 -29.39
C THR A 170 -0.58 10.65 -28.48
N VAL A 171 -0.62 11.82 -29.10
CA VAL A 171 -1.24 13.07 -28.63
C VAL A 171 -2.71 12.82 -28.25
N ILE A 172 -2.97 12.22 -27.08
CA ILE A 172 -4.31 12.13 -26.49
C ILE A 172 -4.35 12.54 -25.02
N VAL A 173 -3.24 12.64 -24.28
CA VAL A 173 -3.35 12.83 -22.80
C VAL A 173 -2.73 14.11 -22.23
N ALA A 174 -2.03 14.96 -23.00
CA ALA A 174 -1.35 16.12 -22.39
C ALA A 174 -2.01 17.49 -22.59
N TYR A 175 -2.88 17.69 -23.59
CA TYR A 175 -3.61 18.95 -23.76
C TYR A 175 -4.98 18.66 -24.38
N PRO A 176 -6.11 19.02 -23.75
CA PRO A 176 -7.31 19.27 -24.53
C PRO A 176 -7.02 20.53 -25.33
N GLU A 177 -6.48 20.37 -26.54
CA GLU A 177 -6.63 21.41 -27.54
C GLU A 177 -8.14 21.65 -27.64
N ASN A 178 -8.54 22.86 -27.27
CA ASN A 178 -9.89 23.36 -27.40
C ASN A 178 -10.15 23.52 -28.90
N VAL A 179 -10.34 22.39 -29.60
CA VAL A 179 -10.72 22.37 -31.00
C VAL A 179 -12.14 22.89 -31.08
N SER A 180 -12.27 24.11 -31.61
CA SER A 180 -13.55 24.71 -31.94
C SER A 180 -14.39 23.73 -32.75
N PRO A 181 -15.72 23.62 -32.48
CA PRO A 181 -16.58 22.71 -33.22
C PRO A 181 -16.49 23.01 -34.73
N PRO A 182 -16.51 21.98 -35.59
CA PRO A 182 -16.33 22.17 -37.02
C PRO A 182 -17.42 23.11 -37.54
N ASN A 183 -17.01 24.25 -38.07
CA ASN A 183 -17.90 25.14 -38.80
C ASN A 183 -18.50 24.36 -39.97
N ALA A 184 -19.79 24.09 -39.87
CA ALA A 184 -20.60 23.63 -40.98
C ALA A 184 -20.71 24.75 -42.01
N THR A 185 -19.85 24.72 -43.03
CA THR A 185 -20.05 25.43 -44.30
C THR A 185 -19.30 24.68 -45.40
N GLY A 186 -20.06 24.03 -46.28
CA GLY A 186 -19.60 23.30 -47.46
C GLY A 186 -20.72 22.44 -48.01
#